data_AF-A0A834FPY7-F1
#
_entry.id   AF-A0A834FPY7-F1
#
_cell.length_a   1.000
_cell.length_b   1.000
_cell.length_c   1.000
_cell.angle_alpha   90.00
_cell.angle_beta   90.00
_cell.angle_gamma   90.00
#
_symmetry.space_group_name_H-M   'P 1'
#
loop_
_entity.id
_entity.type
_entity.pdbx_description
1 polymer ?
#
loop_
_entity_poly.entity_id
_entity_poly.type
_entity_poly.pdbx_seq_one_letter_code
_entity_poly.pdbx_strand_id
1 'polypeptide(L)'
;MDLQRASARAQAGPSVDMTQSTEEDTLVDGPLISADALHSAIRREFQTLPTHLHAGLLSLLHIVYVVLSICVAVLCVLKFGQEEKCMDFLGNEQGSSIIVYAKVCLWVLVLVFSLCVHRHHDKVRSRGYLQFYRQTRRLKHLPFAIHSSGNALLLIVLSARLSQTMLTYILLGILGLEFLLTFPCLLHYAVKVMQFNRERAAPDVNQEELSHSYSVTSQPIETGFRGASALEEVVEKQADLIEYLKDRNSLLSKRLLNLTAQH
;
A
#
# COMPACT_ATOMS: atom_id res chain seq x y z
N MET A 1 75.23 37.81 -66.23
CA MET A 1 75.31 36.45 -66.80
C MET A 1 74.70 35.52 -65.78
N ASP A 2 73.40 35.31 -65.90
CA ASP A 2 72.65 34.29 -65.19
C ASP A 2 72.86 32.93 -65.86
N LEU A 3 73.08 31.88 -65.07
CA LEU A 3 72.54 30.54 -65.36
C LEU A 3 72.72 29.59 -64.15
N GLN A 4 71.60 28.93 -63.79
CA GLN A 4 71.48 27.57 -63.22
C GLN A 4 71.92 27.31 -61.75
N ARG A 5 71.22 26.53 -60.93
CA ARG A 5 70.02 25.67 -61.07
C ARG A 5 69.53 25.29 -59.65
N ALA A 6 68.24 25.06 -59.55
CA ALA A 6 67.46 24.65 -58.38
C ALA A 6 67.98 23.42 -57.60
N SER A 7 67.62 23.38 -56.31
CA SER A 7 67.15 22.15 -55.64
C SER A 7 66.09 22.51 -54.61
N ALA A 8 64.93 21.88 -54.77
CA ALA A 8 63.75 22.05 -53.96
C ALA A 8 63.84 21.23 -52.65
N ARG A 9 63.33 21.80 -51.55
CA ARG A 9 62.58 21.00 -50.59
C ARG A 9 61.53 21.87 -49.89
N ALA A 10 60.29 21.59 -50.24
CA ALA A 10 59.10 22.08 -49.57
C ALA A 10 58.97 21.44 -48.19
N GLN A 11 58.54 22.23 -47.19
CA GLN A 11 57.71 21.74 -46.10
C GLN A 11 56.79 22.88 -45.65
N ALA A 12 55.51 22.69 -45.93
CA ALA A 12 54.41 23.52 -45.49
C ALA A 12 53.79 22.91 -44.23
N GLY A 13 53.29 23.76 -43.34
CA GLY A 13 52.35 23.39 -42.30
C GLY A 13 52.15 24.52 -41.27
N PRO A 14 50.98 25.19 -41.24
CA PRO A 14 50.58 26.02 -40.12
C PRO A 14 49.54 25.29 -39.26
N SER A 15 49.68 25.31 -37.93
CA SER A 15 48.57 25.02 -37.03
C SER A 15 48.59 25.95 -35.82
N VAL A 16 47.51 26.72 -35.77
CA VAL A 16 47.07 27.77 -34.86
C VAL A 16 46.78 27.24 -33.43
N ASP A 17 47.23 28.02 -32.44
CA ASP A 17 46.65 28.43 -31.14
C ASP A 17 45.59 27.60 -30.36
N MET A 18 45.57 27.90 -29.05
CA MET A 18 44.52 27.68 -28.04
C MET A 18 44.66 26.35 -27.25
N THR A 19 45.15 26.31 -26.02
CA THR A 19 44.41 26.76 -24.83
C THR A 19 45.30 26.69 -23.57
N GLN A 20 45.33 27.79 -22.83
CA GLN A 20 45.69 27.83 -21.42
C GLN A 20 44.38 27.71 -20.61
N SER A 21 44.30 26.75 -19.69
CA SER A 21 43.29 26.73 -18.63
C SER A 21 43.80 25.91 -17.45
N THR A 22 44.26 26.64 -16.44
CA THR A 22 44.60 26.17 -15.10
C THR A 22 43.31 25.91 -14.32
N GLU A 23 43.04 24.65 -14.00
CA GLU A 23 42.10 24.28 -12.92
C GLU A 23 42.77 23.19 -12.08
N GLU A 24 43.55 23.64 -11.08
CA GLU A 24 43.89 22.82 -9.92
C GLU A 24 42.64 22.74 -9.03
N ASP A 25 41.78 21.76 -9.27
CA ASP A 25 40.72 21.41 -8.33
C ASP A 25 41.35 20.74 -7.10
N THR A 26 41.61 21.55 -6.07
CA THR A 26 41.86 21.06 -4.72
C THR A 26 40.66 20.23 -4.27
N LEU A 27 40.82 18.90 -4.28
CA LEU A 27 39.88 17.97 -3.67
C LEU A 27 39.68 18.39 -2.21
N VAL A 28 38.53 19.01 -1.93
CA VAL A 28 38.05 19.21 -0.58
C VAL A 28 37.67 17.82 -0.06
N ASP A 29 38.61 17.19 0.66
CA ASP A 29 38.34 16.07 1.56
C ASP A 29 37.49 16.59 2.74
N GLY A 30 36.23 16.96 2.45
CA GLY A 30 35.20 17.03 3.46
C GLY A 30 35.00 15.63 4.04
N PRO A 31 34.73 15.48 5.34
CA PRO A 31 34.55 14.16 5.93
C PRO A 31 33.42 13.44 5.18
N LEU A 32 33.78 12.46 4.37
CA LEU A 32 32.85 11.62 3.65
C LEU A 32 31.96 11.00 4.73
N ILE A 33 30.69 11.43 4.78
CA ILE A 33 29.67 10.78 5.59
C ILE A 33 29.76 9.31 5.20
N SER A 34 30.23 8.47 6.13
CA SER A 34 30.52 7.08 5.81
C SER A 34 29.25 6.46 5.22
N ALA A 35 29.41 5.65 4.17
CA ALA A 35 28.29 4.95 3.56
C ALA A 35 27.48 4.19 4.61
N ASP A 36 28.12 3.73 5.69
CA ASP A 36 27.48 3.15 6.87
C ASP A 36 26.63 4.14 7.67
N ALA A 37 27.07 5.38 7.89
CA ALA A 37 26.28 6.41 8.57
C ALA A 37 25.07 6.81 7.71
N LEU A 38 25.25 6.97 6.40
CA LEU A 38 24.16 7.28 5.46
C LEU A 38 23.18 6.10 5.32
N HIS A 39 23.68 4.86 5.20
CA HIS A 39 22.85 3.66 5.18
C HIS A 39 22.13 3.45 6.51
N SER A 40 22.74 3.77 7.65
CA SER A 40 22.05 3.71 8.94
C SER A 40 20.93 4.74 9.05
N ALA A 41 21.12 5.94 8.50
CA ALA A 41 20.09 6.98 8.44
C ALA A 41 18.94 6.63 7.45
N ILE A 42 19.27 5.94 6.36
CA ILE A 42 18.30 5.45 5.35
C ILE A 42 17.58 4.18 5.83
N ARG A 43 18.23 3.35 6.65
CA ARG A 43 17.65 2.16 7.29
C ARG A 43 16.74 2.59 8.43
N ARG A 44 15.63 3.24 8.09
CA ARG A 44 14.51 3.45 9.02
C ARG A 44 14.16 2.12 9.66
N GLU A 45 14.36 2.03 10.97
CA GLU A 45 14.01 0.85 11.76
C GLU A 45 12.61 0.34 11.41
N PHE A 46 12.53 -0.97 11.16
CA PHE A 46 11.27 -1.65 10.90
C PHE A 46 10.34 -1.47 12.11
N GLN A 47 9.30 -0.67 11.96
CA GLN A 47 8.26 -0.55 12.98
C GLN A 47 7.15 -1.56 12.71
N THR A 48 6.93 -2.45 13.66
CA THR A 48 5.85 -3.42 13.62
C THR A 48 4.49 -2.72 13.56
N LEU A 49 3.55 -3.30 12.81
CA LEU A 49 2.16 -2.86 12.79
C LEU A 49 1.41 -3.50 13.96
N PRO A 50 1.01 -2.75 15.01
CA PRO A 50 0.28 -3.29 16.16
C PRO A 50 -1.19 -3.63 15.82
N THR A 51 -1.61 -3.46 14.56
CA THR A 51 -3.00 -3.65 14.14
C THR A 51 -3.47 -5.10 14.20
N HIS A 52 -2.55 -6.08 14.24
CA HIS A 52 -2.89 -7.51 14.40
C HIS A 52 -3.51 -7.81 15.76
N LEU A 53 -3.01 -7.21 16.86
CA LEU A 53 -3.58 -7.37 18.19
C LEU A 53 -4.99 -6.79 18.26
N HIS A 54 -5.16 -5.59 17.69
CA HIS A 54 -6.47 -4.92 17.62
C HIS A 54 -7.48 -5.72 16.79
N ALA A 55 -7.04 -6.33 15.69
CA ALA A 55 -7.88 -7.22 14.87
C ALA A 55 -8.29 -8.48 15.64
N GLY A 56 -7.38 -9.06 16.43
CA GLY A 56 -7.66 -10.20 17.31
C GLY A 56 -8.67 -9.86 18.40
N LEU A 57 -8.47 -8.73 19.10
CA LEU A 57 -9.40 -8.24 20.12
C LEU A 57 -10.79 -7.97 19.54
N LEU A 58 -10.87 -7.32 18.38
CA LEU A 58 -12.14 -7.06 17.70
C LEU A 58 -12.85 -8.35 17.29
N SER A 59 -12.11 -9.35 16.82
CA SER A 59 -12.66 -10.67 16.48
C SER A 59 -13.21 -11.38 17.71
N LEU A 60 -12.49 -11.36 18.83
CA LEU A 60 -12.95 -11.92 20.10
C LEU A 60 -14.23 -11.24 20.58
N LEU A 61 -14.25 -9.91 20.56
CA LEU A 61 -15.43 -9.14 20.96
C LEU A 61 -16.64 -9.47 20.07
N HIS A 62 -16.43 -9.63 18.76
CA HIS A 62 -17.50 -10.02 17.85
C HIS A 62 -18.07 -11.41 18.18
N ILE A 63 -17.21 -12.39 18.47
CA ILE A 63 -17.63 -13.73 18.92
C ILE A 63 -18.49 -13.62 20.17
N VAL A 64 -17.99 -12.91 21.20
CA VAL A 64 -18.71 -12.72 22.47
C VAL A 64 -20.06 -12.07 22.23
N TYR A 65 -20.12 -11.02 21.40
CA TYR A 65 -21.37 -10.35 21.05
C TYR A 65 -22.39 -11.27 20.38
N VAL A 66 -21.97 -12.09 19.41
CA VAL A 66 -22.86 -13.01 18.70
C VAL A 66 -23.40 -14.09 19.64
N VAL A 67 -22.53 -14.67 20.47
CA VAL A 67 -22.93 -15.68 21.47
C VAL A 67 -23.93 -15.10 22.47
N LEU A 68 -23.64 -13.93 23.04
CA LEU A 68 -24.56 -13.26 23.97
C LEU A 68 -25.89 -12.90 23.28
N SER A 69 -25.86 -12.44 22.03
CA SER A 69 -27.07 -12.12 21.27
C SER A 69 -27.94 -13.35 21.01
N ILE A 70 -27.33 -14.51 20.70
CA ILE A 70 -28.04 -15.79 20.57
C ILE A 70 -28.67 -16.17 21.91
N CYS A 71 -27.91 -16.10 23.01
CA CYS A 71 -28.42 -16.42 24.34
C CYS A 71 -29.62 -15.54 24.71
N VAL A 72 -29.53 -14.23 24.51
CA VAL A 72 -30.65 -13.29 24.77
C VAL A 72 -31.84 -13.61 23.85
N ALA A 73 -31.63 -13.82 22.55
CA ALA A 73 -32.71 -14.11 21.62
C ALA A 73 -33.47 -15.40 21.99
N VAL A 74 -32.76 -16.48 22.34
CA VAL A 74 -33.35 -17.78 22.67
C VAL A 74 -34.05 -17.75 24.04
N LEU A 75 -33.38 -17.21 25.06
CA LEU A 75 -33.88 -17.25 26.44
C LEU A 75 -34.96 -16.20 26.69
N CYS A 76 -34.80 -14.98 26.17
CA CYS A 76 -35.68 -13.86 26.47
C CYS A 76 -36.83 -13.67 25.46
N VAL A 77 -36.59 -13.92 24.17
CA VAL A 77 -37.57 -13.57 23.12
C VAL A 77 -38.31 -14.79 22.60
N LEU A 78 -37.60 -15.89 22.34
CA LEU A 78 -38.22 -17.16 21.93
C LEU A 78 -38.81 -17.96 23.09
N LYS A 79 -38.67 -17.45 24.33
CA LYS A 79 -39.28 -17.99 25.55
C LYS A 79 -39.01 -19.49 25.76
N PHE A 80 -37.83 -19.97 25.37
CA PHE A 80 -37.38 -21.34 25.65
C PHE A 80 -36.93 -21.49 27.12
N GLY A 81 -37.83 -21.20 28.05
CA GLY A 81 -37.84 -21.83 29.37
C GLY A 81 -37.44 -21.02 30.59
N GLN A 82 -37.01 -19.74 30.52
CA GLN A 82 -36.72 -18.93 31.73
C GLN A 82 -37.07 -17.44 31.57
N GLU A 83 -38.37 -17.12 31.58
CA GLU A 83 -38.86 -15.73 31.55
C GLU A 83 -38.41 -14.91 32.79
N GLU A 84 -38.36 -15.54 33.97
CA GLU A 84 -38.01 -14.86 35.23
C GLU A 84 -36.54 -14.38 35.24
N LYS A 85 -35.60 -15.22 34.79
CA LYS A 85 -34.17 -14.83 34.74
C LYS A 85 -33.90 -13.76 33.70
N CYS A 86 -34.73 -13.66 32.67
CA CYS A 86 -34.60 -12.61 31.68
C CYS A 86 -34.99 -11.25 32.28
N MET A 87 -36.07 -11.18 33.07
CA MET A 87 -36.45 -9.94 33.75
C MET A 87 -35.41 -9.49 34.79
N ASP A 88 -34.77 -10.42 35.50
CA ASP A 88 -33.69 -10.09 36.43
C ASP A 88 -32.43 -9.53 35.73
N PHE A 89 -32.10 -10.04 34.53
CA PHE A 89 -30.88 -9.64 33.82
C PHE A 89 -31.08 -8.41 32.92
N LEU A 90 -32.25 -8.26 32.28
CA LEU A 90 -32.55 -7.17 31.32
C LEU A 90 -33.42 -6.07 31.91
N GLY A 91 -34.00 -6.26 33.11
CA GLY A 91 -35.00 -5.37 33.66
C GLY A 91 -36.29 -5.40 32.83
N ASN A 92 -36.94 -4.24 32.72
CA ASN A 92 -38.20 -4.06 31.96
C ASN A 92 -38.00 -3.81 30.46
N GLU A 93 -36.76 -3.89 29.95
CA GLU A 93 -36.43 -3.59 28.56
C GLU A 93 -36.59 -4.83 27.66
N GLN A 94 -37.04 -4.62 26.42
CA GLN A 94 -37.16 -5.70 25.44
C GLN A 94 -35.77 -6.20 25.01
N GLY A 95 -35.54 -7.51 25.08
CA GLY A 95 -34.24 -8.10 24.73
C GLY A 95 -33.76 -7.82 23.30
N SER A 96 -34.69 -7.60 22.36
CA SER A 96 -34.37 -7.16 21.00
C SER A 96 -33.72 -5.78 20.96
N SER A 97 -34.16 -4.83 21.79
CA SER A 97 -33.60 -3.47 21.89
C SER A 97 -32.15 -3.50 22.38
N ILE A 98 -31.84 -4.32 23.37
CA ILE A 98 -30.49 -4.46 23.92
C ILE A 98 -29.52 -5.02 22.88
N ILE A 99 -29.96 -6.01 22.08
CA ILE A 99 -29.14 -6.55 20.98
C ILE A 99 -28.83 -5.46 19.95
N VAL A 100 -29.80 -4.58 19.65
CA VAL A 100 -29.61 -3.44 18.73
C VAL A 100 -28.66 -2.39 19.33
N TYR A 101 -28.77 -2.05 20.62
CA TYR A 101 -27.83 -1.12 21.24
C TYR A 101 -26.40 -1.66 21.25
N ALA A 102 -26.22 -2.92 21.60
CA ALA A 102 -24.92 -3.59 21.53
C ALA A 102 -24.40 -3.66 20.08
N LYS A 103 -25.27 -3.80 19.07
CA LYS A 103 -24.90 -3.72 17.65
C LYS A 103 -24.30 -2.37 17.29
N VAL A 104 -24.92 -1.28 17.76
CA VAL A 104 -24.43 0.09 17.52
C VAL A 104 -23.05 0.27 18.17
N CYS A 105 -22.88 -0.17 19.43
CA CYS A 105 -21.59 -0.13 20.10
C CYS A 105 -20.50 -0.91 19.34
N LEU A 106 -20.81 -2.12 18.86
CA LEU A 106 -19.88 -2.92 18.05
C LEU A 106 -19.53 -2.20 16.74
N TRP A 107 -20.51 -1.60 16.06
CA TRP A 107 -20.28 -0.85 14.83
C TRP A 107 -19.34 0.35 15.05
N VAL A 108 -19.50 1.08 16.17
CA VAL A 108 -18.58 2.17 16.52
C VAL A 108 -17.15 1.65 16.72
N LEU A 109 -16.98 0.51 17.39
CA LEU A 109 -15.66 -0.11 17.57
C LEU A 109 -15.03 -0.55 16.23
N VAL A 110 -15.83 -1.10 15.32
CA VAL A 110 -15.39 -1.43 13.96
C VAL A 110 -14.98 -0.17 13.17
N LEU A 111 -15.73 0.92 13.32
CA LEU A 111 -15.41 2.21 12.70
C LEU A 111 -14.07 2.74 13.23
N VAL A 112 -13.88 2.77 14.55
CA VAL A 112 -12.62 3.20 15.19
C VAL A 112 -11.46 2.34 14.71
N PHE A 113 -11.63 1.02 14.67
CA PHE A 113 -10.62 0.11 14.13
C PHE A 113 -10.29 0.42 12.66
N SER A 114 -11.29 0.65 11.83
CA SER A 114 -11.09 1.00 10.41
C SER A 114 -10.27 2.29 10.25
N LEU A 115 -10.58 3.32 11.07
CA LEU A 115 -9.82 4.57 11.09
C LEU A 115 -8.39 4.36 11.57
N CYS A 116 -8.16 3.59 12.64
CA CYS A 116 -6.84 3.25 13.14
C CYS A 116 -6.01 2.52 12.06
N VAL A 117 -6.58 1.49 11.44
CA VAL A 117 -5.95 0.75 10.35
C VAL A 117 -5.63 1.68 9.18
N HIS A 118 -6.54 2.58 8.81
CA HIS A 118 -6.30 3.55 7.74
C HIS A 118 -5.06 4.41 8.03
N ARG A 119 -4.99 5.02 9.23
CA ARG A 119 -3.86 5.88 9.63
C ARG A 119 -2.54 5.12 9.70
N HIS A 120 -2.55 3.88 10.21
CA HIS A 120 -1.36 3.05 10.25
C HIS A 120 -0.89 2.65 8.84
N HIS A 121 -1.82 2.30 7.95
CA HIS A 121 -1.49 1.95 6.57
C HIS A 121 -1.00 3.14 5.75
N ASP A 122 -1.50 4.36 6.00
CA ASP A 122 -0.99 5.57 5.35
C ASP A 122 0.45 5.90 5.79
N LYS A 123 0.76 5.71 7.07
CA LYS A 123 2.13 5.81 7.58
C LYS A 123 3.05 4.78 6.91
N VAL A 124 2.59 3.54 6.77
CA VAL A 124 3.34 2.47 6.09
C VAL A 124 3.55 2.78 4.61
N ARG A 125 2.54 3.32 3.93
CA ARG A 125 2.65 3.79 2.54
C ARG A 125 3.72 4.87 2.40
N SER A 126 3.77 5.85 3.30
CA SER A 126 4.79 6.92 3.29
C SER A 126 6.22 6.43 3.54
N ARG A 127 6.38 5.16 3.98
CA ARG A 127 7.68 4.52 4.23
C ARG A 127 8.14 3.59 3.10
N GLY A 128 7.41 3.54 2.00
CA GLY A 128 7.83 2.78 0.80
C GLY A 128 7.29 1.35 0.73
N TYR A 129 6.31 0.96 1.55
CA TYR A 129 5.66 -0.36 1.50
C TYR A 129 4.38 -0.35 0.65
N LEU A 130 4.53 -0.05 -0.64
CA LEU A 130 3.40 0.14 -1.57
C LEU A 130 2.75 -1.19 -1.97
N GLN A 131 3.53 -2.26 -2.14
CA GLN A 131 3.02 -3.58 -2.53
C GLN A 131 2.14 -4.18 -1.44
N PHE A 132 2.58 -4.13 -0.18
CA PHE A 132 1.79 -4.52 0.97
C PHE A 132 0.49 -3.70 1.11
N TYR A 133 0.58 -2.38 0.88
CA TYR A 133 -0.59 -1.50 0.88
C TYR A 133 -1.61 -1.90 -0.20
N ARG A 134 -1.18 -2.19 -1.43
CA ARG A 134 -2.07 -2.59 -2.53
C ARG A 134 -2.78 -3.91 -2.23
N GLN A 135 -2.07 -4.90 -1.71
CA GLN A 135 -2.65 -6.20 -1.35
C GLN A 135 -3.68 -6.07 -0.23
N THR A 136 -3.41 -5.24 0.79
CA THR A 136 -4.26 -5.12 1.98
C THR A 136 -5.41 -4.12 1.82
N ARG A 137 -5.40 -3.29 0.75
CA ARG A 137 -6.36 -2.20 0.54
C ARG A 137 -7.82 -2.65 0.48
N ARG A 138 -8.12 -3.81 -0.12
CA ARG A 138 -9.51 -4.29 -0.18
C ARG A 138 -9.95 -4.88 1.16
N LEU A 139 -9.08 -5.67 1.81
CA LEU A 139 -9.38 -6.33 3.07
C LEU A 139 -9.72 -5.35 4.21
N LYS A 140 -9.06 -4.19 4.27
CA LYS A 140 -9.29 -3.19 5.34
C LYS A 140 -10.70 -2.56 5.33
N HIS A 141 -11.35 -2.50 4.16
CA HIS A 141 -12.66 -1.86 4.02
C HIS A 141 -13.83 -2.83 4.20
N LEU A 142 -13.60 -4.14 4.02
CA LEU A 142 -14.66 -5.15 4.06
C LEU A 142 -15.41 -5.19 5.40
N PRO A 143 -14.75 -5.25 6.58
CA PRO A 143 -15.48 -5.36 7.85
C PRO A 143 -16.43 -4.17 8.08
N PHE A 144 -15.98 -2.95 7.82
CA PHE A 144 -16.80 -1.76 7.97
C PHE A 144 -17.97 -1.72 6.98
N ALA A 145 -17.73 -2.08 5.72
CA ALA A 145 -18.78 -2.13 4.70
C ALA A 145 -19.84 -3.19 5.04
N ILE A 146 -19.43 -4.38 5.47
CA ILE A 146 -20.34 -5.46 5.87
C ILE A 146 -21.21 -5.01 7.04
N HIS A 147 -20.61 -4.51 8.13
CA HIS A 147 -21.39 -4.06 9.30
C HIS A 147 -22.31 -2.88 8.99
N SER A 148 -21.91 -1.98 8.10
CA SER A 148 -22.76 -0.85 7.68
C SER A 148 -23.93 -1.32 6.80
N SER A 149 -23.69 -2.29 5.91
CA SER A 149 -24.73 -2.90 5.10
C SER A 149 -25.74 -3.69 5.95
N GLY A 150 -25.28 -4.42 6.97
CA GLY A 150 -26.18 -5.12 7.89
C GLY A 150 -26.97 -4.16 8.78
N ASN A 151 -26.40 -3.01 9.17
CA ASN A 151 -27.17 -1.95 9.83
C ASN A 151 -28.28 -1.38 8.94
N ALA A 152 -27.98 -1.12 7.66
CA ALA A 152 -29.00 -0.66 6.71
C ALA A 152 -30.12 -1.70 6.53
N LEU A 153 -29.77 -2.98 6.43
CA LEU A 153 -30.73 -4.07 6.34
C LEU A 153 -31.58 -4.19 7.62
N LEU A 154 -30.95 -4.02 8.80
CA LEU A 154 -31.65 -4.04 10.08
C LEU A 154 -32.66 -2.89 10.21
N LEU A 155 -32.32 -1.69 9.73
CA LEU A 155 -33.28 -0.57 9.67
C LEU A 155 -34.48 -0.87 8.77
N ILE A 156 -34.25 -1.51 7.61
CA ILE A 156 -35.34 -1.95 6.72
C ILE A 156 -36.25 -2.96 7.45
N VAL A 157 -35.66 -3.94 8.12
CA VAL A 157 -36.41 -4.97 8.87
C VAL A 157 -37.20 -4.35 10.03
N LEU A 158 -36.62 -3.40 10.77
CA LEU A 158 -37.32 -2.69 11.84
C LEU A 158 -38.47 -1.82 11.31
N SER A 159 -38.35 -1.30 10.09
CA SER A 159 -39.42 -0.53 9.44
C SER A 159 -40.56 -1.41 8.91
N ALA A 160 -40.27 -2.68 8.61
CA ALA A 160 -41.28 -3.65 8.24
C ALA A 160 -42.06 -4.07 9.51
N ARG A 161 -43.37 -3.83 9.54
CA ARG A 161 -44.25 -4.16 10.68
C ARG A 161 -44.47 -5.67 10.83
N LEU A 162 -43.40 -6.41 11.06
CA LEU A 162 -43.37 -7.86 11.24
C LEU A 162 -43.70 -8.24 12.69
N SER A 163 -44.07 -9.51 12.90
CA SER A 163 -44.21 -10.05 14.25
C SER A 163 -42.86 -10.11 14.97
N GLN A 164 -42.87 -9.97 16.30
CA GLN A 164 -41.66 -9.93 17.12
C GLN A 164 -40.79 -11.20 17.00
N THR A 165 -41.42 -12.37 16.85
CA THR A 165 -40.72 -13.64 16.61
C THR A 165 -40.00 -13.66 15.26
N MET A 166 -40.68 -13.22 14.18
CA MET A 166 -40.07 -13.16 12.84
C MET A 166 -38.94 -12.13 12.78
N LEU A 167 -39.13 -10.97 13.41
CA LEU A 167 -38.10 -9.94 13.54
C LEU A 167 -36.84 -10.52 14.20
N THR A 168 -37.00 -11.28 15.30
CA THR A 168 -35.88 -11.87 16.03
C THR A 168 -35.12 -12.91 15.20
N TYR A 169 -35.81 -13.77 14.44
CA TYR A 169 -35.16 -14.71 13.55
C TYR A 169 -34.38 -14.03 12.43
N ILE A 170 -34.97 -13.00 11.80
CA ILE A 170 -34.31 -12.24 10.74
C ILE A 170 -33.10 -11.49 11.31
N LEU A 171 -33.24 -10.84 12.46
CA LEU A 171 -32.16 -10.14 13.16
C LEU A 171 -30.99 -11.09 13.46
N LEU A 172 -31.29 -12.29 13.96
CA LEU A 172 -30.27 -13.30 14.22
C LEU A 172 -29.62 -13.83 12.93
N GLY A 173 -30.40 -13.97 11.86
CA GLY A 173 -29.88 -14.31 10.54
C GLY A 173 -28.91 -13.25 9.99
N ILE A 174 -29.24 -11.96 10.13
CA ILE A 174 -28.37 -10.85 9.73
C ILE A 174 -27.08 -10.88 10.54
N LEU A 175 -27.17 -11.01 11.88
CA LEU A 175 -26.01 -11.10 12.77
C LEU A 175 -25.11 -12.28 12.42
N GLY A 176 -25.70 -13.46 12.18
CA GLY A 176 -24.98 -14.66 11.77
C GLY A 176 -24.27 -14.46 10.43
N LEU A 177 -24.93 -13.86 9.44
CA LEU A 177 -24.33 -13.58 8.14
C LEU A 177 -23.19 -12.55 8.25
N GLU A 178 -23.37 -11.48 9.00
CA GLU A 178 -22.32 -10.50 9.26
C GLU A 178 -21.10 -11.16 9.92
N PHE A 179 -21.30 -12.02 10.92
CA PHE A 179 -20.23 -12.76 11.57
C PHE A 179 -19.49 -13.67 10.59
N LEU A 180 -20.22 -14.48 9.82
CA LEU A 180 -19.65 -15.40 8.84
C LEU A 180 -18.83 -14.70 7.76
N LEU A 181 -19.18 -13.48 7.37
CA LEU A 181 -18.42 -12.71 6.39
C LEU A 181 -17.25 -11.94 7.03
N THR A 182 -17.46 -11.29 8.16
CA THR A 182 -16.45 -10.43 8.80
C THR A 182 -15.33 -11.21 9.48
N PHE A 183 -15.65 -12.30 10.18
CA PHE A 183 -14.68 -13.11 10.92
C PHE A 183 -13.55 -13.66 10.04
N PRO A 184 -13.80 -14.36 8.92
CA PRO A 184 -12.73 -14.83 8.05
C PRO A 184 -11.95 -13.68 7.40
N CYS A 185 -12.60 -12.57 7.08
CA CYS A 185 -11.92 -11.38 6.55
C CYS A 185 -10.91 -10.81 7.56
N LEU A 186 -11.32 -10.68 8.83
CA LEU A 186 -10.47 -10.19 9.93
C LEU A 186 -9.32 -11.16 10.23
N LEU A 187 -9.59 -12.47 10.26
CA LEU A 187 -8.56 -13.48 10.42
C LEU A 187 -7.54 -13.44 9.29
N HIS A 188 -8.00 -13.39 8.04
CA HIS A 188 -7.11 -13.33 6.89
C HIS A 188 -6.24 -12.06 6.91
N TYR A 189 -6.83 -10.91 7.25
CA TYR A 189 -6.09 -9.67 7.48
C TYR A 189 -5.05 -9.82 8.60
N ALA A 190 -5.43 -10.39 9.75
CA ALA A 190 -4.54 -10.56 10.89
C ALA A 190 -3.34 -11.45 10.53
N VAL A 191 -3.56 -12.58 9.85
CA VAL A 191 -2.49 -13.47 9.37
C VAL A 191 -1.55 -12.72 8.42
N LYS A 192 -2.08 -11.93 7.48
CA LYS A 192 -1.26 -11.13 6.56
C LYS A 192 -0.40 -10.09 7.28
N VAL A 193 -0.95 -9.42 8.30
CA VAL A 193 -0.18 -8.46 9.11
C VAL A 193 0.84 -9.17 10.00
N MET A 194 0.51 -10.33 10.58
CA MET A 194 1.44 -11.13 11.36
C MET A 194 2.61 -11.64 10.51
N GLN A 195 2.33 -12.12 9.31
CA GLN A 195 3.35 -12.53 8.35
C GLN A 195 4.29 -11.37 8.02
N PHE A 196 3.74 -10.20 7.68
CA PHE A 196 4.52 -8.99 7.41
C PHE A 196 5.38 -8.57 8.62
N ASN A 197 4.81 -8.61 9.83
CA ASN A 197 5.53 -8.28 11.06
C ASN A 197 6.65 -9.28 11.38
N ARG A 198 6.45 -10.57 11.06
CA ARG A 198 7.45 -11.63 11.27
C ARG A 198 8.58 -11.56 10.25
N GLU A 199 8.26 -11.26 8.99
CA GLU A 199 9.24 -11.19 7.90
C GLU A 199 10.14 -9.95 7.98
N ARG A 200 9.77 -8.94 8.80
CA ARG A 200 10.51 -7.66 8.93
C ARG A 200 10.91 -7.10 7.56
N ALA A 201 9.96 -7.12 6.61
CA ALA A 201 10.23 -6.80 5.22
C ALA A 201 10.95 -5.45 5.10
N ALA A 202 12.04 -5.42 4.33
CA ALA A 202 12.70 -4.18 3.96
C ALA A 202 11.76 -3.33 3.10
N PRO A 203 11.91 -1.99 3.10
CA PRO A 203 11.15 -1.13 2.19
C PRO A 203 11.25 -1.63 0.73
N ASP A 204 10.16 -1.53 -0.05
CA ASP A 204 10.06 -2.15 -1.37
C ASP A 204 11.22 -1.71 -2.31
N VAL A 205 11.67 -0.45 -2.20
CA VAL A 205 12.81 0.10 -2.98
C VAL A 205 14.12 -0.64 -2.68
N ASN A 206 14.40 -0.94 -1.41
CA ASN A 206 15.62 -1.64 -1.01
C ASN A 206 15.58 -3.12 -1.41
N GLN A 207 14.38 -3.72 -1.50
CA GLN A 207 14.22 -5.10 -1.95
C GLN A 207 14.45 -5.24 -3.46
N GLU A 208 13.98 -4.26 -4.24
CA GLU A 208 14.24 -4.18 -5.68
C GLU A 208 15.74 -3.96 -5.94
N GLU A 209 16.38 -3.02 -5.23
CA GLU A 209 17.83 -2.80 -5.31
C GLU A 209 18.65 -4.04 -4.91
N LEU A 210 18.27 -4.76 -3.84
CA LEU A 210 18.92 -6.01 -3.46
C LEU A 210 18.73 -7.09 -4.54
N SER A 211 17.52 -7.25 -5.07
CA SER A 211 17.26 -8.25 -6.12
C SER A 211 18.02 -7.97 -7.41
N HIS A 212 18.12 -6.70 -7.81
CA HIS A 212 18.94 -6.28 -8.92
C HIS A 212 20.43 -6.47 -8.63
N SER A 213 20.88 -6.10 -7.42
CA SER A 213 22.26 -6.34 -7.00
C SER A 213 22.59 -7.83 -7.06
N TYR A 214 21.77 -8.72 -6.48
CA TYR A 214 21.97 -10.18 -6.53
C TYR A 214 21.92 -10.75 -7.95
N SER A 215 21.08 -10.22 -8.83
CA SER A 215 21.07 -10.60 -10.25
C SER A 215 22.35 -10.17 -11.00
N VAL A 216 23.01 -9.10 -10.52
CA VAL A 216 24.27 -8.57 -11.03
C VAL A 216 25.49 -9.16 -10.29
N THR A 217 25.30 -9.77 -9.11
CA THR A 217 26.37 -10.35 -8.26
C THR A 217 26.87 -11.72 -8.77
N SER A 218 26.64 -12.08 -10.04
CA SER A 218 27.52 -13.04 -10.72
C SER A 218 28.84 -12.39 -11.18
N GLN A 219 29.04 -11.10 -10.91
CA GLN A 219 30.34 -10.43 -11.04
C GLN A 219 30.65 -9.59 -9.78
N PRO A 220 31.86 -9.70 -9.22
CA PRO A 220 32.23 -8.95 -8.03
C PRO A 220 32.37 -7.47 -8.36
N ILE A 221 31.74 -6.63 -7.53
CA ILE A 221 31.75 -5.17 -7.62
C ILE A 221 33.10 -4.68 -7.09
N GLU A 222 34.07 -4.48 -7.99
CA GLU A 222 35.15 -3.52 -7.75
C GLU A 222 34.63 -2.13 -8.17
N THR A 223 34.67 -1.21 -7.22
CA THR A 223 34.42 0.21 -7.46
C THR A 223 35.52 0.79 -8.35
N GLY A 224 35.25 0.93 -9.64
CA GLY A 224 36.15 1.62 -10.56
C GLY A 224 35.87 1.25 -12.02
N PHE A 225 35.53 2.25 -12.82
CA PHE A 225 35.33 2.17 -14.27
C PHE A 225 34.07 1.43 -14.76
N ARG A 226 32.99 2.20 -14.98
CA ARG A 226 31.81 1.75 -15.73
C ARG A 226 32.27 1.36 -17.15
N GLY A 227 32.22 0.07 -17.47
CA GLY A 227 32.50 -0.42 -18.81
C GLY A 227 31.62 0.27 -19.85
N ALA A 228 32.19 0.56 -21.03
CA ALA A 228 31.54 1.25 -22.13
C ALA A 228 30.17 0.66 -22.50
N SER A 229 29.98 -0.66 -22.31
CA SER A 229 28.74 -1.38 -22.60
C SER A 229 27.52 -0.94 -21.78
N ALA A 230 27.69 -0.53 -20.52
CA ALA A 230 26.57 -0.10 -19.70
C ALA A 230 26.13 1.34 -20.04
N LEU A 231 27.07 2.20 -20.44
CA LEU A 231 26.73 3.53 -20.96
C LEU A 231 26.09 3.40 -22.34
N GLU A 232 26.61 2.53 -23.19
CA GLU A 232 26.07 2.27 -24.53
C GLU A 232 24.64 1.72 -24.46
N GLU A 233 24.35 0.76 -23.58
CA GLU A 233 22.99 0.25 -23.38
C GLU A 233 22.03 1.32 -22.82
N VAL A 234 22.49 2.18 -21.90
CA VAL A 234 21.67 3.28 -21.37
C VAL A 234 21.44 4.37 -22.44
N VAL A 235 22.46 4.67 -23.26
CA VAL A 235 22.36 5.64 -24.36
C VAL A 235 21.42 5.10 -25.45
N GLU A 236 21.51 3.81 -25.79
CA GLU A 236 20.63 3.16 -26.76
C GLU A 236 19.16 3.18 -26.28
N LYS A 237 18.90 2.81 -25.02
CA LYS A 237 17.55 2.90 -24.44
C LYS A 237 17.02 4.33 -24.36
N GLN A 238 17.88 5.31 -24.13
CA GLN A 238 17.47 6.73 -24.14
C GLN A 238 17.20 7.23 -25.57
N ALA A 239 17.98 6.79 -26.56
CA ALA A 239 17.76 7.12 -27.96
C ALA A 239 16.41 6.58 -28.46
N ASP A 240 16.09 5.32 -28.15
CA ASP A 240 14.81 4.69 -28.50
C ASP A 240 13.62 5.45 -27.89
N LEU A 241 13.74 5.88 -26.64
CA LEU A 241 12.67 6.62 -25.97
C LEU A 241 12.46 8.00 -26.59
N ILE A 242 13.54 8.69 -26.97
CA ILE A 242 13.47 9.98 -27.65
C ILE A 242 12.80 9.82 -29.01
N GLU A 243 13.16 8.78 -29.77
CA GLU A 243 12.55 8.50 -31.07
C GLU A 243 11.07 8.17 -30.94
N TYR A 244 10.70 7.32 -29.97
CA TYR A 244 9.29 7.01 -29.68
C TYR A 244 8.48 8.25 -29.30
N LEU A 245 9.01 9.11 -28.43
CA LEU A 245 8.34 10.34 -28.01
C LEU A 245 8.18 11.32 -29.17
N LYS A 246 9.20 11.43 -30.05
CA LYS A 246 9.17 12.28 -31.24
C LYS A 246 8.13 11.81 -32.24
N ASP A 247 8.06 10.51 -32.52
CA ASP A 247 7.06 9.95 -33.44
C ASP A 247 5.64 10.19 -32.91
N ARG A 248 5.44 9.94 -31.61
CA ARG A 248 4.16 10.17 -30.94
C ARG A 248 3.75 11.65 -30.96
N ASN A 249 4.68 12.59 -30.76
CA ASN A 249 4.40 14.02 -30.87
C ASN A 249 4.04 14.43 -32.31
N SER A 250 4.71 13.85 -33.31
CA SER A 250 4.43 14.11 -34.72
C SER A 250 3.02 13.62 -35.09
N LEU A 251 2.63 12.44 -34.60
CA LEU A 251 1.33 11.84 -34.83
C LEU A 251 0.23 12.62 -34.12
N LEU A 252 0.48 13.08 -32.89
CA LEU A 252 -0.44 13.95 -32.16
C LEU A 252 -0.61 15.31 -32.87
N SER A 253 0.48 15.89 -33.37
CA SER A 253 0.45 17.15 -34.13
C SER A 253 -0.33 17.01 -35.43
N LYS A 254 -0.16 15.91 -36.17
CA LYS A 254 -0.94 15.59 -37.37
C LYS A 254 -2.43 15.43 -37.06
N ARG A 255 -2.77 14.77 -35.95
CA ARG A 255 -4.17 14.63 -35.50
C ARG A 255 -4.77 15.99 -35.12
N LEU A 256 -4.03 16.83 -34.40
CA LEU A 256 -4.47 18.18 -34.06
C LEU A 256 -4.72 19.01 -35.31
N LEU A 257 -3.79 19.03 -36.27
CA LEU A 257 -3.95 19.76 -37.53
C LEU A 257 -5.15 19.25 -38.34
N ASN A 258 -5.38 17.93 -38.38
CA ASN A 258 -6.53 17.35 -39.07
C ASN A 258 -7.86 17.75 -38.40
N LEU A 259 -7.90 17.79 -37.06
CA LEU A 259 -9.08 18.25 -36.31
C LEU A 259 -9.33 19.74 -36.49
N THR A 260 -8.29 20.57 -36.54
CA THR A 260 -8.42 22.02 -36.80
C THR A 260 -8.81 22.32 -38.25
N ALA A 261 -8.44 21.46 -39.20
CA ALA A 261 -8.82 21.61 -40.62
C ALA A 261 -10.26 21.15 -40.91
N GLN A 262 -10.91 20.45 -39.98
CA GLN A 262 -12.32 20.01 -40.08
C GLN A 262 -13.31 21.01 -39.45
N HIS A 263 -12.83 22.16 -38.95
CA HIS A 263 -13.63 23.26 -38.40
C HIS A 263 -13.43 24.52 -39.25
#